data_AF-A0A943W7Y1-F1
#
_entry.id   AF-A0A943W7Y1-F1
#
_cell.length_a   1.000
_cell.length_b   1.000
_cell.length_c   1.000
_cell.angle_alpha   90.00
_cell.angle_beta   90.00
_cell.angle_gamma   90.00
#
_symmetry.space_group_name_H-M   'P 1'
#
loop_
_entity.id
_entity.type
_entity.pdbx_description
1 polymer ?
#
loop_
_entity_poly.entity_id
_entity_poly.type
_entity_poly.pdbx_seq_one_letter_code
_entity_poly.pdbx_strand_id
1 'polypeptide(L)'
;PSCADLGYTYTGSTSDCLSPALKCPFNTSYFNCVKKADVVKNMVLDWSKKKLINPTSSRYYVTSYGIIIGHVQDITNQGGTVTINGFYASQTGIPDMYTFFYSQVSPGDYVEAFGQNPSFYFVPYKNI
;
A
#
# COMPACT_ATOMS: atom_id res chain seq x y z
N PRO A 1 -3.69 -33.34 14.99
CA PRO A 1 -5.11 -32.94 15.05
C PRO A 1 -5.22 -31.41 15.16
N SER A 2 -5.84 -30.77 14.18
CA SER A 2 -6.26 -29.37 14.25
C SER A 2 -7.37 -29.19 15.31
N CYS A 3 -7.63 -27.97 15.76
CA CYS A 3 -8.76 -27.72 16.69
C CYS A 3 -10.11 -28.10 16.07
N ALA A 4 -10.23 -28.03 14.74
CA ALA A 4 -11.40 -28.51 14.00
C ALA A 4 -11.51 -30.05 14.04
N ASP A 5 -10.38 -30.76 13.92
CA ASP A 5 -10.32 -32.23 14.01
C ASP A 5 -10.72 -32.74 15.40
N LEU A 6 -10.66 -31.87 16.42
CA LEU A 6 -11.06 -32.15 17.80
C LEU A 6 -12.47 -31.64 18.13
N GLY A 7 -13.25 -31.20 17.14
CA GLY A 7 -14.64 -30.77 17.32
C GLY A 7 -14.83 -29.39 17.95
N TYR A 8 -13.79 -28.56 18.03
CA TYR A 8 -13.87 -27.21 18.60
C TYR A 8 -14.16 -26.16 17.52
N THR A 9 -15.42 -26.02 17.12
CA THR A 9 -15.91 -24.90 16.29
C THR A 9 -16.54 -23.80 17.16
N TYR A 10 -16.10 -22.56 16.99
CA TYR A 10 -16.69 -21.39 17.68
C TYR A 10 -17.98 -20.96 16.97
N THR A 11 -19.06 -20.76 17.75
CA THR A 11 -20.41 -20.42 17.24
C THR A 11 -20.81 -18.96 17.48
N GLY A 12 -19.93 -18.12 18.07
CA GLY A 12 -20.18 -16.69 18.21
C GLY A 12 -19.90 -15.90 16.93
N SER A 13 -20.27 -14.61 16.92
CA SER A 13 -20.06 -13.74 15.75
C SER A 13 -18.57 -13.60 15.42
N THR A 14 -18.18 -14.12 14.26
CA THR A 14 -16.84 -14.00 13.67
C THR A 14 -16.80 -12.98 12.54
N SER A 15 -17.82 -12.13 12.44
CA SER A 15 -18.01 -11.16 11.35
C SER A 15 -16.80 -10.21 11.15
N ASP A 16 -16.05 -9.95 12.21
CA ASP A 16 -14.84 -9.11 12.19
C ASP A 16 -13.55 -9.89 11.97
N CYS A 17 -13.59 -11.22 11.97
CA CYS A 17 -12.44 -12.08 11.75
C CYS A 17 -12.16 -12.24 10.25
N LEU A 18 -10.88 -12.22 9.86
CA LEU A 18 -10.45 -12.50 8.49
C LEU A 18 -10.35 -13.99 8.17
N SER A 19 -10.29 -14.83 9.21
CA SER A 19 -10.26 -16.28 9.12
C SER A 19 -11.29 -16.90 10.07
N PRO A 20 -11.69 -18.16 9.88
CA PRO A 20 -12.49 -18.88 10.87
C PRO A 20 -11.85 -18.74 12.25
N ALA A 21 -12.64 -18.32 13.25
CA ALA A 21 -12.13 -18.15 14.60
C ALA A 21 -11.82 -19.51 15.22
N LEU A 22 -10.60 -19.66 15.72
CA LEU A 22 -10.18 -20.88 16.41
C LEU A 22 -10.49 -20.74 17.90
N LYS A 23 -11.22 -21.70 18.47
CA LYS A 23 -11.56 -21.74 19.89
C LYS A 23 -10.42 -22.37 20.68
N CYS A 24 -10.02 -21.78 21.81
CA CYS A 24 -9.07 -22.39 22.74
C CYS A 24 -9.71 -23.60 23.45
N PRO A 25 -9.05 -24.79 23.51
CA PRO A 25 -9.65 -26.00 24.09
C PRO A 25 -10.02 -25.88 25.58
N PHE A 26 -9.33 -25.03 26.32
CA PHE A 26 -9.46 -24.91 27.79
C PHE A 26 -10.15 -23.60 28.23
N ASN A 27 -10.43 -22.68 27.31
CA ASN A 27 -11.04 -21.40 27.66
C ASN A 27 -12.04 -20.98 26.57
N THR A 28 -13.31 -21.13 26.89
CA THR A 28 -14.44 -20.85 25.99
C THR A 28 -14.62 -19.35 25.69
N SER A 29 -13.96 -18.46 26.46
CA SER A 29 -14.04 -17.00 26.29
C SER A 29 -12.94 -16.44 25.39
N TYR A 30 -11.93 -17.24 25.03
CA TYR A 30 -10.82 -16.83 24.18
C TYR A 30 -10.91 -17.55 22.83
N PHE A 31 -11.09 -16.78 21.77
CA PHE A 31 -10.91 -17.23 20.40
C PHE A 31 -9.78 -16.43 19.76
N ASN A 32 -8.94 -17.12 18.97
CA ASN A 32 -7.89 -16.48 18.20
C ASN A 32 -8.39 -16.26 16.77
N CYS A 33 -8.53 -15.00 16.38
CA CYS A 33 -8.69 -14.61 14.99
C CYS A 33 -8.01 -13.26 14.74
N VAL A 34 -7.47 -13.07 13.53
CA VAL A 34 -7.01 -11.74 13.10
C VAL A 34 -8.24 -10.91 12.76
N LYS A 35 -8.43 -9.77 13.43
CA LYS A 35 -9.56 -8.89 13.14
C LYS A 35 -9.25 -7.97 11.97
N LYS A 36 -10.27 -7.61 11.19
CA LYS A 36 -10.19 -6.63 10.10
C LYS A 36 -9.56 -5.31 10.55
N ALA A 37 -9.95 -4.81 11.72
CA ALA A 37 -9.41 -3.57 12.29
C ALA A 37 -7.91 -3.67 12.61
N ASP A 38 -7.41 -4.84 12.99
CA ASP A 38 -6.00 -5.02 13.33
C ASP A 38 -5.11 -5.03 12.08
N VAL A 39 -5.64 -5.43 10.92
CA VAL A 39 -4.95 -5.28 9.63
C VAL A 39 -4.81 -3.82 9.23
N VAL A 40 -5.88 -3.02 9.34
CA VAL A 40 -5.81 -1.58 9.00
C VAL A 40 -4.83 -0.84 9.91
N LYS A 41 -4.77 -1.19 11.20
CA LYS A 41 -3.78 -0.63 12.15
C LYS A 41 -2.33 -0.93 11.79
N ASN A 42 -2.07 -1.93 10.94
CA ASN A 42 -0.72 -2.23 10.46
C ASN A 42 -0.32 -1.42 9.22
N MET A 43 -1.25 -0.71 8.57
CA MET A 43 -0.99 0.22 7.47
C MET A 43 -0.49 1.59 7.95
N VAL A 44 0.32 1.61 9.02
CA VAL A 44 0.94 2.83 9.56
C VAL A 44 2.22 3.11 8.77
N LEU A 45 2.39 4.33 8.27
CA LEU A 45 3.57 4.73 7.51
C LEU A 45 4.78 4.96 8.41
N ASP A 46 5.94 4.47 7.99
CA ASP A 46 7.22 4.74 8.62
C ASP A 46 7.96 5.90 7.91
N TRP A 47 7.58 7.12 8.27
CA TRP A 47 8.18 8.35 7.72
C TRP A 47 9.67 8.50 8.01
N SER A 48 10.21 7.79 9.00
CA SER A 48 11.65 7.77 9.29
C SER A 48 12.44 7.00 8.23
N LYS A 49 11.77 6.07 7.53
CA LYS A 49 12.34 5.25 6.44
C LYS A 49 11.92 5.72 5.05
N LYS A 50 11.37 6.93 4.92
CA LYS A 50 11.04 7.48 3.59
C LYS A 50 12.29 7.52 2.72
N LYS A 51 12.12 7.14 1.45
CA LYS A 51 13.20 7.09 0.46
C LYS A 51 12.85 8.01 -0.70
N LEU A 52 13.74 8.94 -1.01
CA LEU A 52 13.65 9.70 -2.25
C LEU A 52 13.84 8.75 -3.44
N ILE A 53 12.94 8.80 -4.41
CA ILE A 53 12.99 8.00 -5.62
C ILE A 53 12.92 8.92 -6.84
N ASN A 54 13.44 8.45 -7.97
CA ASN A 54 13.45 9.22 -9.22
C ASN A 54 12.84 8.40 -10.37
N PRO A 55 11.49 8.31 -10.42
CA PRO A 55 10.79 7.57 -11.45
C PRO A 55 10.84 8.25 -12.83
N THR A 56 11.31 9.50 -12.93
CA THR A 56 11.53 10.19 -14.21
C THR A 56 12.83 9.79 -14.91
N SER A 57 13.85 9.35 -14.17
CA SER A 57 15.11 8.89 -14.78
C SER A 57 15.11 7.40 -15.09
N SER A 58 14.41 6.60 -14.28
CA SER A 58 14.28 5.16 -14.48
C SER A 58 13.09 4.62 -13.71
N ARG A 59 12.48 3.55 -14.22
CA ARG A 59 11.45 2.80 -13.52
C ARG A 59 11.88 2.43 -12.10
N TYR A 60 11.07 2.82 -11.12
CA TYR A 60 11.26 2.42 -9.73
C TYR A 60 10.45 1.16 -9.44
N TYR A 61 11.10 0.11 -8.97
CA TYR A 61 10.46 -1.14 -8.54
C TYR A 61 10.31 -1.15 -7.02
N VAL A 62 9.10 -1.43 -6.56
CA VAL A 62 8.74 -1.48 -5.15
C VAL A 62 9.17 -2.82 -4.56
N THR A 63 9.86 -2.78 -3.41
CA THR A 63 10.38 -3.98 -2.72
C THR A 63 9.64 -4.31 -1.43
N SER A 64 8.82 -3.39 -0.92
CA SER A 64 8.04 -3.56 0.32
C SER A 64 6.70 -2.84 0.22
N TYR A 65 5.73 -3.26 1.03
CA TYR A 65 4.43 -2.59 1.08
C TYR A 65 4.56 -1.16 1.63
N GLY A 66 3.81 -0.24 1.05
CA GLY A 66 3.85 1.16 1.47
C GLY A 66 3.02 2.07 0.58
N ILE A 67 3.48 3.31 0.46
CA ILE A 67 2.93 4.29 -0.49
C ILE A 67 4.04 4.90 -1.34
N ILE A 68 3.64 5.41 -2.50
CA ILE A 68 4.39 6.41 -3.24
C ILE A 68 3.61 7.71 -3.21
N ILE A 69 4.29 8.80 -2.89
CA ILE A 69 3.75 10.15 -2.93
C ILE A 69 4.74 11.07 -3.61
N GLY A 70 4.26 11.99 -4.44
CA GLY A 70 5.14 12.95 -5.08
C GLY A 70 4.45 13.84 -6.09
N HIS A 71 5.27 14.53 -6.87
CA HIS A 71 4.82 15.36 -7.97
C HIS A 71 5.80 15.36 -9.13
N VAL A 72 5.28 15.72 -10.29
CA VAL A 72 6.05 16.06 -11.48
C VAL A 72 5.41 17.26 -12.17
N GLN A 73 6.22 18.16 -12.70
CA GLN A 73 5.77 19.34 -13.44
C GLN A 73 5.60 19.01 -14.93
N ASP A 74 4.55 19.55 -15.53
CA ASP A 74 4.27 19.49 -16.96
C ASP A 74 5.46 20.05 -17.78
N ILE A 75 5.81 19.35 -18.86
CA ILE A 75 6.67 19.88 -19.91
C ILE A 75 5.77 20.41 -21.01
N THR A 76 5.81 21.72 -21.26
CA THR A 76 4.98 22.41 -22.26
C THR A 76 4.86 21.62 -23.56
N ASN A 77 3.62 21.35 -23.99
CA ASN A 77 3.26 20.54 -25.18
C ASN A 77 3.62 19.04 -25.13
N GLN A 78 4.09 18.52 -24.00
CA GLN A 78 4.37 17.09 -23.77
C GLN A 78 3.63 16.51 -22.55
N GLY A 79 3.23 17.35 -21.59
CA GLY A 79 2.45 16.93 -20.41
C GLY A 79 3.30 16.51 -19.22
N GLY A 80 2.63 16.24 -18.09
CA GLY A 80 3.21 15.61 -16.90
C GLY A 80 2.44 14.36 -16.51
N THR A 81 3.11 13.20 -16.50
CA THR A 81 2.47 11.90 -16.28
C THR A 81 3.17 11.11 -15.18
N VAL A 82 2.39 10.42 -14.35
CA VAL A 82 2.87 9.38 -13.44
C VAL A 82 2.15 8.07 -13.77
N THR A 83 2.90 7.00 -13.90
CA THR A 83 2.41 5.67 -14.25
C THR A 83 2.66 4.71 -13.09
N ILE A 84 1.64 3.96 -12.70
CA ILE A 84 1.77 2.81 -11.78
C ILE A 84 1.26 1.56 -12.46
N ASN A 85 2.11 0.54 -12.62
CA ASN A 85 1.75 -0.72 -13.28
C ASN A 85 1.05 -0.56 -14.64
N GLY A 86 1.40 0.48 -15.40
CA GLY A 86 0.80 0.80 -16.70
C GLY A 86 -0.50 1.60 -16.64
N PHE A 87 -1.02 1.93 -15.45
CA PHE A 87 -2.10 2.90 -15.28
C PHE A 87 -1.53 4.32 -15.18
N TYR A 88 -2.07 5.26 -15.96
CA TYR A 88 -1.55 6.62 -16.08
C TYR A 88 -2.43 7.61 -15.30
N ALA A 89 -1.80 8.41 -14.45
CA ALA A 89 -2.33 9.65 -13.93
C ALA A 89 -1.60 10.81 -14.62
N SER A 90 -2.28 11.51 -15.52
CA SER A 90 -1.70 12.60 -16.31
C SER A 90 -2.48 13.89 -16.17
N GLN A 91 -1.77 14.99 -16.35
CA GLN A 91 -2.34 16.27 -16.73
C GLN A 91 -1.60 16.77 -17.97
N THR A 92 -2.34 17.42 -18.86
CA THR A 92 -1.81 18.14 -20.01
C THR A 92 -2.26 19.59 -19.87
N GLY A 93 -1.34 20.50 -19.59
CA GLY A 93 -1.66 21.87 -19.22
C GLY A 93 -0.72 22.92 -19.80
N ILE A 94 -0.80 24.11 -19.21
CA ILE A 94 0.12 25.23 -19.45
C ILE A 94 1.45 25.02 -18.71
N PRO A 95 2.52 25.75 -19.08
CA PRO A 95 3.76 25.76 -18.30
C PRO A 95 3.46 25.99 -16.81
N ASP A 96 4.18 25.28 -15.95
CA ASP A 96 4.12 25.37 -14.49
C ASP A 96 3.02 24.59 -13.74
N MET A 97 2.21 23.77 -14.42
CA MET A 97 1.29 22.85 -13.74
C MET A 97 2.01 21.63 -13.16
N TYR A 98 1.60 21.19 -11.97
CA TYR A 98 2.14 20.02 -11.28
C TYR A 98 1.09 18.91 -11.18
N THR A 99 1.45 17.72 -11.65
CA THR A 99 0.73 16.48 -11.39
C THR A 99 1.16 15.94 -10.03
N PHE A 100 0.26 15.92 -9.06
CA PHE A 100 0.49 15.27 -7.76
C PHE A 100 -0.01 13.83 -7.80
N PHE A 101 0.78 12.92 -7.24
CA PHE A 101 0.49 11.49 -7.24
C PHE A 101 0.57 10.91 -5.84
N TYR A 102 -0.40 10.06 -5.51
CA TYR A 102 -0.42 9.24 -4.31
C TYR A 102 -0.99 7.87 -4.67
N SER A 103 -0.29 6.79 -4.30
CA SER A 103 -0.83 5.44 -4.39
C SER A 103 -0.25 4.53 -3.32
N GLN A 104 -1.07 3.60 -2.84
CA GLN A 104 -0.59 2.43 -2.12
C GLN A 104 0.11 1.48 -3.10
N VAL A 105 1.15 0.80 -2.63
CA VAL A 105 1.98 -0.10 -3.44
C VAL A 105 2.38 -1.35 -2.66
N SER A 106 2.72 -2.39 -3.41
CA SER A 106 3.12 -3.71 -2.96
C SER A 106 4.40 -4.17 -3.68
N PRO A 107 5.12 -5.17 -3.14
CA PRO A 107 6.33 -5.70 -3.79
C PRO A 107 6.04 -6.18 -5.21
N GLY A 108 6.86 -5.73 -6.17
CA GLY A 108 6.70 -6.03 -7.60
C GLY A 108 5.98 -4.94 -8.39
N ASP A 109 5.25 -4.03 -7.73
CA ASP A 109 4.70 -2.84 -8.39
C ASP A 109 5.83 -1.96 -8.92
N TYR A 110 5.58 -1.26 -10.02
CA TYR A 110 6.51 -0.29 -10.57
C TYR A 110 5.88 1.07 -10.79
N VAL A 111 6.71 2.10 -10.67
CA VAL A 111 6.36 3.50 -10.96
C VAL A 111 7.33 4.11 -11.95
N GLU A 112 6.77 4.82 -12.92
CA GLU A 112 7.46 5.66 -13.88
C GLU A 112 6.82 7.05 -13.87
N ALA A 113 7.59 8.06 -14.20
CA ALA A 113 7.06 9.40 -14.37
C ALA A 113 7.68 10.05 -15.60
N PHE A 114 6.98 11.01 -16.16
CA PHE A 114 7.44 11.82 -17.27
C PHE A 114 7.08 13.28 -16.99
N GLY A 115 8.06 14.15 -17.11
CA GLY A 115 7.93 15.58 -16.83
C GLY A 115 9.23 16.13 -16.22
N GLN A 116 9.17 17.35 -15.70
CA GLN A 116 10.30 18.05 -15.10
C GLN A 116 10.09 18.32 -13.61
N ASN A 117 11.13 18.78 -12.90
CA ASN A 117 11.08 19.08 -11.47
C ASN A 117 10.41 17.98 -10.60
N PRO A 118 10.87 16.71 -10.70
CA PRO A 118 10.26 15.60 -9.98
C PRO A 118 10.63 15.62 -8.48
N SER A 119 9.67 15.29 -7.64
CA SER A 119 9.93 14.98 -6.22
C SER A 119 9.02 13.86 -5.78
N PHE A 120 9.59 12.66 -5.64
CA PHE A 120 8.85 11.46 -5.27
C PHE A 120 9.49 10.76 -4.07
N TYR A 121 8.65 10.28 -3.18
CA TYR A 121 9.04 9.50 -2.02
C TYR A 121 8.29 8.18 -2.00
N PHE A 122 9.04 7.11 -1.76
CA PHE A 122 8.48 5.86 -1.26
C PHE A 122 8.49 5.89 0.26
N VAL A 123 7.38 5.53 0.90
CA VAL A 123 7.27 5.42 2.37
C VAL A 123 6.73 4.03 2.71
N PRO A 124 7.52 3.16 3.37
CA PRO A 124 7.07 1.83 3.72
C PRO A 124 6.05 1.86 4.86
N TYR A 125 5.24 0.81 4.97
CA TYR A 125 4.49 0.55 6.21
C TYR A 125 5.44 0.08 7.32
N LYS A 126 5.14 0.42 8.57
CA LYS A 126 5.99 0.20 9.74
C LYS A 126 5.97 -1.25 10.24
N ASN A 127 4.83 -1.92 10.10
CA ASN A 127 4.51 -3.15 10.81
C ASN A 127 4.40 -4.39 9.90
N ILE A 128 5.01 -4.35 8.72
CA ILE A 128 4.94 -5.42 7.68
C ILE A 128 6.34 -5.65 7.13
#